data_AF-G1XIM3-F1
#
_entry.id   AF-G1XIM3-F1
#
_cell.length_a   1.000
_cell.length_b   1.000
_cell.length_c   1.000
_cell.angle_alpha   90.00
_cell.angle_beta   90.00
_cell.angle_gamma   90.00
#
_symmetry.space_group_name_H-M   'P 1'
#
loop_
_entity.id
_entity.type
_entity.pdbx_description
1 polymer ?
#
loop_
_entity_poly.entity_id
_entity_poly.type
_entity_poly.pdbx_seq_one_letter_code
_entity_poly.pdbx_strand_id
1 'polypeptide(L)'
;MTDFMVVTVDRLVHVLASGVFFSGFMKDFFCLPRPLSPPLHRITMSGSAALEYGFPSTHSTNAVSVALYSLLVLRDNPSIPDNQRIIYIVLAALYATSIVFGRVYCGMHGFLDVVVGSILGVILALAEWVYGPLTNQWVWYGTWVAPVTVTLAILMFVRIHPEPADPCPCFDDGVAFAGVVVGIEVGQWHYSKTSFGWNTPVPATVPYSFQSVGLVSTALRFVMGVAIIFIWREVAKSVLLRYLPPLFRFIGRIGLVLPRRHFIDAREYKSVPSHLPDETIPPIGQLPRMIRRGRSDSVGPQSAADAYETLAFRERKRRESLGQEGMSPGSRSPVRSPLGQENGNNNVNNSLGGYVQQQQQQRLKEEEEKASEETYEKQERDMLSQIEKPRVRYDVEVVTKLLVYSGIAWWAVEGTPILFELVGLGAGQPGADK
;
A
#
# COMPACT_ATOMS: atom_id res chain seq x y z
N MET A 1 36.12 3.80 -8.52
CA MET A 1 35.87 5.27 -8.63
C MET A 1 34.66 5.62 -9.53
N THR A 2 34.12 4.67 -10.29
CA THR A 2 32.77 4.69 -10.90
C THR A 2 31.76 3.87 -10.08
N ASP A 3 32.20 3.33 -8.94
CA ASP A 3 31.58 2.23 -8.18
C ASP A 3 30.24 2.49 -7.52
N PHE A 4 29.82 3.75 -7.49
CA PHE A 4 28.60 4.15 -6.80
C PHE A 4 27.36 4.29 -7.70
N MET A 5 27.51 4.60 -9.00
CA MET A 5 26.35 5.11 -9.76
C MET A 5 25.37 4.02 -10.22
N VAL A 6 25.88 2.82 -10.56
CA VAL A 6 25.05 1.71 -11.07
C VAL A 6 24.34 0.97 -9.93
N VAL A 7 24.98 0.91 -8.76
CA VAL A 7 24.50 0.34 -7.49
C VAL A 7 23.41 1.21 -6.82
N THR A 8 23.14 2.40 -7.36
CA THR A 8 22.19 3.34 -6.74
C THR A 8 20.76 3.12 -7.23
N VAL A 9 20.55 2.70 -8.49
CA VAL A 9 19.21 2.69 -9.09
C VAL A 9 18.38 1.49 -8.64
N ASP A 10 18.97 0.30 -8.63
CA ASP A 10 18.34 -0.92 -8.12
C ASP A 10 17.96 -0.78 -6.64
N ARG A 11 18.87 -0.24 -5.83
CA ARG A 11 18.63 0.00 -4.42
C ARG A 11 17.55 1.05 -4.16
N LEU A 12 17.46 2.10 -4.99
CA LEU A 12 16.34 3.04 -4.91
C LEU A 12 15.00 2.33 -5.18
N VAL A 13 14.96 1.36 -6.09
CA VAL A 13 13.76 0.55 -6.32
C VAL A 13 13.47 -0.37 -5.12
N HIS A 14 14.49 -0.94 -4.47
CA HIS A 14 14.32 -1.74 -3.25
C HIS A 14 13.75 -0.91 -2.08
N VAL A 15 14.28 0.30 -1.87
CA VAL A 15 13.74 1.23 -0.86
C VAL A 15 12.28 1.57 -1.16
N LEU A 16 11.95 1.86 -2.41
CA LEU A 16 10.58 2.17 -2.81
C LEU A 16 9.65 0.96 -2.64
N ALA A 17 10.09 -0.22 -3.08
CA ALA A 17 9.32 -1.45 -3.01
C ALA A 17 9.07 -1.89 -1.57
N SER A 18 10.10 -1.85 -0.72
CA SER A 18 9.97 -2.13 0.71
C SER A 18 9.07 -1.10 1.40
N GLY A 19 9.18 0.18 1.05
CA GLY A 19 8.31 1.23 1.58
C GLY A 19 6.82 1.01 1.28
N VAL A 20 6.48 0.64 0.05
CA VAL A 20 5.10 0.28 -0.32
C VAL A 20 4.67 -1.01 0.37
N PHE A 21 5.50 -2.05 0.34
CA PHE A 21 5.16 -3.36 0.90
C PHE A 21 4.93 -3.30 2.41
N PHE A 22 5.88 -2.77 3.20
CA PHE A 22 5.77 -2.74 4.65
C PHE A 22 4.73 -1.74 5.16
N SER A 23 4.57 -0.59 4.50
CA SER A 23 3.48 0.32 4.86
C SER A 23 2.10 -0.27 4.53
N GLY A 24 1.96 -0.97 3.39
CA GLY A 24 0.76 -1.73 3.02
C GLY A 24 0.46 -2.87 3.99
N PHE A 25 1.50 -3.59 4.43
CA PHE A 25 1.39 -4.63 5.45
C PHE A 25 0.83 -4.06 6.76
N MET A 26 1.38 -2.93 7.23
CA MET A 26 0.88 -2.27 8.46
C MET A 26 -0.54 -1.72 8.28
N LYS A 27 -0.88 -1.17 7.10
CA LYS A 27 -2.23 -0.71 6.79
C LYS A 27 -3.25 -1.83 6.93
N ASP A 28 -3.00 -2.97 6.30
CA ASP A 28 -3.91 -4.12 6.36
C ASP A 28 -3.90 -4.79 7.76
N PHE A 29 -2.81 -4.65 8.53
CA PHE A 29 -2.75 -5.15 9.91
C PHE A 29 -3.60 -4.31 10.88
N PHE A 30 -3.45 -2.98 10.84
CA PHE A 30 -4.09 -2.08 11.81
C PHE A 30 -5.48 -1.60 11.37
N CYS A 31 -5.77 -1.57 10.08
CA CYS A 31 -7.06 -1.16 9.51
C CYS A 31 -7.58 0.20 10.03
N LEU A 32 -6.69 1.15 10.35
CA LEU A 32 -7.12 2.43 10.91
C LEU A 32 -7.71 3.35 9.83
N PRO A 33 -8.90 3.94 10.07
CA PRO A 33 -9.59 4.76 9.09
C PRO A 33 -8.83 6.08 8.82
N ARG A 34 -9.22 6.74 7.73
CA ARG A 34 -8.73 8.07 7.37
C ARG A 34 -9.33 9.14 8.30
N PRO A 35 -8.75 10.35 8.38
CA PRO A 35 -9.34 11.45 9.15
C PRO A 35 -10.78 11.75 8.73
N LEU A 36 -11.67 11.94 9.71
CA LEU A 36 -13.11 12.16 9.51
C LEU A 36 -13.43 13.28 8.51
N SER A 37 -14.36 12.99 7.58
CA SER A 37 -14.92 13.96 6.64
C SER A 37 -16.44 13.80 6.60
N PRO A 38 -17.24 14.84 6.91
CA PRO A 38 -16.88 16.20 7.37
C PRO A 38 -16.25 16.23 8.79
N PRO A 39 -15.56 17.32 9.20
CA PRO A 39 -15.46 18.64 8.56
C PRO A 39 -14.32 18.78 7.53
N LEU A 40 -13.42 17.80 7.42
CA LEU A 40 -12.30 17.90 6.50
C LEU A 40 -12.76 17.74 5.06
N HIS A 41 -12.25 18.61 4.19
CA HIS A 41 -12.34 18.45 2.74
C HIS A 41 -11.18 17.59 2.27
N ARG A 42 -11.48 16.45 1.63
CA ARG A 42 -10.47 15.53 1.13
C ARG A 42 -10.19 15.83 -0.33
N ILE A 43 -8.94 16.19 -0.61
CA ILE A 43 -8.46 16.46 -1.97
C ILE A 43 -7.73 15.20 -2.44
N THR A 44 -8.32 14.49 -3.40
CA THR A 44 -7.68 13.33 -4.01
C THR A 44 -7.62 13.45 -5.53
N MET A 45 -6.60 12.84 -6.11
CA MET A 45 -6.45 12.68 -7.57
C MET A 45 -6.90 11.30 -8.04
N SER A 46 -7.06 10.34 -7.12
CA SER A 46 -7.51 8.97 -7.41
C SER A 46 -8.60 8.53 -6.44
N GLY A 47 -9.67 7.93 -6.98
CA GLY A 47 -10.74 7.32 -6.18
C GLY A 47 -10.26 6.11 -5.37
N SER A 48 -9.31 5.33 -5.90
CA SER A 48 -8.77 4.14 -5.21
C SER A 48 -8.00 4.50 -3.94
N ALA A 49 -7.37 5.68 -3.90
CA ALA A 49 -6.61 6.14 -2.73
C ALA A 49 -7.50 6.42 -1.51
N ALA A 50 -8.80 6.68 -1.73
CA ALA A 50 -9.77 6.87 -0.66
C ALA A 50 -10.24 5.55 -0.02
N LEU A 51 -10.07 4.42 -0.71
CA LEU A 51 -10.38 3.08 -0.21
C LEU A 51 -9.28 2.53 0.71
N GLU A 52 -8.09 3.13 0.69
CA GLU A 52 -6.98 2.72 1.54
C GLU A 52 -7.10 3.26 2.97
N TYR A 53 -6.68 2.44 3.93
CA TYR A 53 -6.47 2.85 5.32
C TYR A 53 -5.49 4.02 5.46
N GLY A 54 -5.70 4.83 6.51
CA GLY A 54 -4.92 6.03 6.79
C GLY A 54 -3.55 5.72 7.36
N PHE A 55 -3.44 4.71 8.22
CA PHE A 55 -2.22 4.45 8.98
C PHE A 55 -1.43 3.23 8.47
N PRO A 56 -0.09 3.32 8.31
CA PRO A 56 0.74 4.52 8.24
C PRO A 56 0.69 5.15 6.82
N SER A 57 1.21 6.37 6.69
CA SER A 57 1.28 7.06 5.39
C SER A 57 2.36 6.45 4.47
N THR A 58 1.95 5.71 3.44
CA THR A 58 2.86 5.16 2.40
C THR A 58 3.61 6.26 1.65
N HIS A 59 2.96 7.39 1.35
CA HIS A 59 3.63 8.49 0.64
C HIS A 59 4.72 9.13 1.51
N SER A 60 4.46 9.30 2.81
CA SER A 60 5.48 9.78 3.76
C SER A 60 6.61 8.77 3.91
N THR A 61 6.28 7.48 4.02
CA THR A 61 7.27 6.38 4.08
C THR A 61 8.21 6.40 2.89
N ASN A 62 7.67 6.48 1.67
CA ASN A 62 8.47 6.48 0.44
C ASN A 62 9.26 7.79 0.26
N ALA A 63 8.65 8.95 0.51
CA ALA A 63 9.34 10.22 0.34
C ALA A 63 10.53 10.36 1.29
N VAL A 64 10.35 9.98 2.56
CA VAL A 64 11.42 10.04 3.57
C VAL A 64 12.49 9.00 3.31
N SER A 65 12.12 7.75 2.96
CA SER A 65 13.09 6.70 2.69
C SER A 65 13.95 6.99 1.46
N VAL A 66 13.34 7.41 0.34
CA VAL A 66 14.07 7.80 -0.88
C VAL A 66 14.95 9.02 -0.64
N ALA A 67 14.45 10.05 0.05
CA ALA A 67 15.24 11.23 0.36
C ALA A 67 16.43 10.88 1.25
N LEU A 68 16.23 10.13 2.33
CA LEU A 68 17.29 9.74 3.24
C LEU A 68 18.34 8.86 2.53
N TYR A 69 17.90 7.85 1.78
CA TYR A 69 18.81 6.98 1.03
C TYR A 69 19.64 7.78 0.03
N SER A 70 19.01 8.71 -0.71
CA SER A 70 19.72 9.60 -1.64
C SER A 70 20.74 10.50 -0.94
N LEU A 71 20.43 10.99 0.26
CA LEU A 71 21.36 11.77 1.09
C LEU A 71 22.53 10.93 1.59
N LEU A 72 22.31 9.67 1.93
CA LEU A 72 23.38 8.73 2.33
C LEU A 72 24.33 8.45 1.16
N VAL A 73 23.78 8.20 -0.04
CA VAL A 73 24.56 8.04 -1.27
C VAL A 73 25.35 9.32 -1.59
N LEU A 74 24.72 10.49 -1.47
CA LEU A 74 25.38 11.78 -1.67
C LEU A 74 26.54 11.97 -0.68
N ARG A 75 26.32 11.64 0.59
CA ARG A 75 27.34 11.74 1.65
C ARG A 75 28.58 10.92 1.31
N ASP A 76 28.39 9.70 0.81
CA ASP A 76 29.47 8.76 0.54
C ASP A 76 30.18 9.01 -0.81
N ASN A 77 29.70 9.97 -1.60
CA ASN A 77 30.31 10.35 -2.87
C ASN A 77 31.20 11.60 -2.70
N PRO A 78 32.55 11.46 -2.58
CA PRO A 78 33.45 12.60 -2.38
C PRO A 78 33.67 13.43 -3.66
N SER A 79 33.29 12.91 -4.83
CA SER A 79 33.54 13.57 -6.13
C SER A 79 32.63 14.78 -6.39
N ILE A 80 31.57 14.95 -5.59
CA ILE A 80 30.58 16.02 -5.77
C ILE A 80 31.03 17.27 -4.99
N PRO A 81 31.22 18.43 -5.67
CA PRO A 81 31.56 19.70 -5.03
C PRO A 81 30.57 20.14 -3.94
N ASP A 82 31.06 20.84 -2.92
CA ASP A 82 30.26 21.23 -1.75
C ASP A 82 29.05 22.12 -2.09
N ASN A 83 29.19 23.01 -3.07
CA ASN A 83 28.08 23.84 -3.54
C ASN A 83 26.94 22.99 -4.14
N GLN A 84 27.26 21.98 -4.94
CA GLN A 84 26.27 21.06 -5.51
C GLN A 84 25.67 20.16 -4.42
N ARG A 85 26.49 19.71 -3.47
CA ARG A 85 26.05 18.92 -2.31
C ARG A 85 24.98 19.66 -1.51
N ILE A 86 25.20 20.95 -1.21
CA ILE A 86 24.21 21.78 -0.49
C ILE A 86 22.91 21.87 -1.28
N ILE A 87 22.98 22.10 -2.60
CA ILE A 87 21.78 22.14 -3.46
C ILE A 87 20.99 20.84 -3.37
N TYR A 88 21.66 19.69 -3.50
CA TYR A 88 20.99 18.39 -3.40
C TYR A 88 20.39 18.12 -2.01
N ILE A 89 21.04 18.56 -0.93
CA ILE A 89 20.49 18.47 0.42
C ILE A 89 19.20 19.29 0.53
N VAL A 90 19.22 20.53 0.04
CA VAL A 90 18.04 21.41 0.05
C VAL A 90 16.91 20.81 -0.79
N LEU A 91 17.21 20.29 -1.98
CA LEU A 91 16.21 19.65 -2.84
C LEU A 91 15.60 18.41 -2.20
N ALA A 92 16.40 17.54 -1.58
CA ALA A 92 15.91 16.36 -0.87
C ALA A 92 15.02 16.74 0.33
N ALA A 93 15.41 17.77 1.09
CA ALA A 93 14.63 18.30 2.20
C ALA A 93 13.29 18.90 1.71
N LEU A 94 13.32 19.71 0.65
CA LEU A 94 12.11 20.28 0.05
C LEU A 94 11.17 19.19 -0.48
N TYR A 95 11.71 18.16 -1.15
CA TYR A 95 10.94 17.02 -1.63
C TYR A 95 10.24 16.26 -0.49
N ALA A 96 11.01 15.81 0.52
CA ALA A 96 10.46 15.04 1.63
C ALA A 96 9.42 15.86 2.42
N THR A 97 9.76 17.11 2.73
CA THR A 97 8.89 18.03 3.48
C THR A 97 7.61 18.32 2.69
N SER A 98 7.71 18.64 1.40
CA SER A 98 6.55 18.94 0.56
C SER A 98 5.55 17.79 0.50
N ILE A 99 6.02 16.54 0.33
CA ILE A 99 5.14 15.37 0.29
C ILE A 99 4.52 15.11 1.67
N VAL A 100 5.33 15.14 2.73
CA VAL A 100 4.88 14.92 4.11
C VAL A 100 3.79 15.91 4.52
N PHE A 101 4.03 17.20 4.32
CA PHE A 101 3.02 18.24 4.59
C PHE A 101 1.83 18.14 3.63
N GLY A 102 2.07 17.77 2.37
CA GLY A 102 1.02 17.55 1.37
C GLY A 102 -0.02 16.51 1.81
N ARG A 103 0.39 15.44 2.53
CA ARG A 103 -0.55 14.42 3.03
C ARG A 103 -1.51 14.95 4.10
N VAL A 104 -1.04 15.85 4.95
CA VAL A 104 -1.86 16.55 5.96
C VAL A 104 -2.74 17.60 5.27
N TYR A 105 -2.15 18.39 4.36
CA TYR A 105 -2.85 19.44 3.62
C TYR A 105 -4.04 18.91 2.81
N CYS A 106 -3.90 17.75 2.17
CA CYS A 106 -4.98 17.12 1.42
C CYS A 106 -6.07 16.49 2.31
N GLY A 107 -5.93 16.51 3.65
CA GLY A 107 -6.89 15.92 4.59
C GLY A 107 -6.92 14.38 4.57
N MET A 108 -5.96 13.75 3.90
CA MET A 108 -5.93 12.29 3.69
C MET A 108 -5.26 11.55 4.85
N HIS A 109 -4.45 12.21 5.69
CA HIS A 109 -3.73 11.57 6.79
C HIS A 109 -3.71 12.45 8.03
N GLY A 110 -3.74 11.80 9.19
CA GLY A 110 -3.47 12.43 10.48
C GLY A 110 -1.96 12.61 10.72
N PHE A 111 -1.62 13.37 11.77
CA PHE A 111 -0.22 13.57 12.17
C PHE A 111 0.47 12.26 12.53
N LEU A 112 -0.23 11.36 13.22
CA LEU A 112 0.29 10.06 13.65
C LEU A 112 0.67 9.19 12.43
N ASP A 113 -0.19 9.13 11.40
CA ASP A 113 0.07 8.40 10.16
C ASP A 113 1.36 8.83 9.48
N VAL A 114 1.58 10.15 9.46
CA VAL A 114 2.71 10.80 8.80
C VAL A 114 3.99 10.62 9.62
N VAL A 115 3.95 10.77 10.94
CA VAL A 115 5.09 10.56 11.83
C VAL A 115 5.54 9.11 11.78
N VAL A 116 4.63 8.16 11.97
CA VAL A 116 4.99 6.73 11.94
C VAL A 116 5.43 6.29 10.54
N GLY A 117 4.76 6.77 9.49
CA GLY A 117 5.21 6.53 8.12
C GLY A 117 6.63 7.06 7.87
N SER A 118 6.96 8.25 8.39
CA SER A 118 8.31 8.81 8.26
C SER A 118 9.35 8.00 9.03
N ILE A 119 9.03 7.55 10.25
CA ILE A 119 9.91 6.66 11.05
C ILE A 119 10.15 5.34 10.31
N LEU A 120 9.09 4.72 9.78
CA LEU A 120 9.21 3.52 8.95
C LEU A 120 10.12 3.76 7.74
N GLY A 121 9.96 4.91 7.07
CA GLY A 121 10.81 5.29 5.94
C GLY A 121 12.28 5.41 6.32
N VAL A 122 12.59 6.01 7.49
CA VAL A 122 13.96 6.08 8.01
C VAL A 122 14.53 4.67 8.27
N ILE A 123 13.75 3.81 8.93
CA ILE A 123 14.17 2.44 9.25
C ILE A 123 14.50 1.66 7.97
N LEU A 124 13.64 1.72 6.96
CA LEU A 124 13.83 1.01 5.69
C LEU A 124 15.03 1.53 4.90
N ALA A 125 15.23 2.85 4.84
CA ALA A 125 16.39 3.42 4.17
C ALA A 125 17.71 3.04 4.85
N LEU A 126 17.74 3.02 6.19
CA LEU A 126 18.91 2.57 6.95
C LEU A 126 19.14 1.06 6.81
N ALA A 127 18.08 0.26 6.81
CA ALA A 127 18.18 -1.18 6.59
C ALA A 127 18.76 -1.47 5.20
N GLU A 128 18.28 -0.81 4.14
CA GLU A 128 18.83 -0.97 2.80
C GLU A 128 20.29 -0.49 2.72
N TRP A 129 20.61 0.64 3.36
CA TRP A 129 21.98 1.15 3.39
C TRP A 129 22.97 0.16 4.04
N VAL A 130 22.56 -0.49 5.13
CA VAL A 130 23.42 -1.40 5.90
C VAL A 130 23.48 -2.80 5.27
N TYR A 131 22.33 -3.37 4.91
CA TYR A 131 22.22 -4.77 4.48
C TYR A 131 22.22 -4.95 2.95
N GLY A 132 21.80 -3.94 2.19
CA GLY A 132 21.76 -3.99 0.71
C GLY A 132 23.09 -4.40 0.06
N PRO A 133 24.25 -3.87 0.49
CA PRO A 133 25.55 -4.33 -0.04
C PRO A 133 25.82 -5.82 0.19
N LEU A 134 25.44 -6.36 1.34
CA LEU A 134 25.65 -7.77 1.68
C LEU A 134 24.76 -8.67 0.82
N THR A 135 23.49 -8.30 0.66
CA THR A 135 22.54 -9.03 -0.18
C THR A 135 23.00 -9.04 -1.63
N ASN A 136 23.36 -7.88 -2.20
CA ASN A 136 23.80 -7.79 -3.59
C ASN A 136 25.07 -8.61 -3.85
N GLN A 137 26.06 -8.54 -2.96
CA GLN A 137 27.27 -9.36 -3.09
C GLN A 137 26.95 -10.85 -3.08
N TRP A 138 26.07 -11.28 -2.16
CA TRP A 138 25.66 -12.67 -2.10
C TRP A 138 24.92 -13.12 -3.36
N VAL A 139 24.06 -12.27 -3.93
CA VAL A 139 23.34 -12.55 -5.17
C VAL A 139 24.30 -12.62 -6.35
N TRP A 140 25.19 -11.65 -6.54
CA TRP A 140 26.11 -11.64 -7.69
C TRP A 140 27.10 -12.82 -7.69
N TYR A 141 27.68 -13.15 -6.54
CA TYR A 141 28.65 -14.24 -6.44
C TYR A 141 28.01 -15.60 -6.16
N GLY A 142 26.74 -15.61 -5.77
CA GLY A 142 25.98 -16.81 -5.48
C GLY A 142 25.71 -17.70 -6.69
N THR A 143 25.31 -18.94 -6.39
CA THR A 143 24.71 -19.86 -7.35
C THR A 143 23.22 -19.57 -7.49
N TRP A 144 22.49 -20.40 -8.24
CA TRP A 144 21.03 -20.31 -8.37
C TRP A 144 20.28 -20.36 -7.03
N VAL A 145 20.94 -20.81 -5.95
CA VAL A 145 20.36 -20.85 -4.60
C VAL A 145 19.99 -19.45 -4.11
N ALA A 146 20.84 -18.43 -4.35
CA ALA A 146 20.62 -17.07 -3.85
C ALA A 146 19.30 -16.45 -4.36
N PRO A 147 19.06 -16.31 -5.69
CA PRO A 147 17.80 -15.76 -6.18
C PRO A 147 16.59 -16.63 -5.81
N VAL A 148 16.73 -17.95 -5.72
CA VAL A 148 15.65 -18.84 -5.27
C VAL A 148 15.29 -18.57 -3.81
N THR A 149 16.27 -18.45 -2.92
CA THR A 149 16.01 -18.16 -1.51
C THR A 149 15.39 -16.79 -1.29
N VAL A 150 15.83 -15.76 -2.01
CA VAL A 150 15.20 -14.42 -1.96
C VAL A 150 13.77 -14.49 -2.47
N THR A 151 13.53 -15.20 -3.58
CA THR A 151 12.18 -15.40 -4.13
C THR A 151 11.26 -16.10 -3.13
N LEU A 152 11.74 -17.17 -2.48
CA LEU A 152 10.97 -17.90 -1.48
C LEU A 152 10.67 -17.04 -0.24
N ALA A 153 11.63 -16.22 0.20
CA ALA A 153 11.42 -15.27 1.30
C ALA A 153 10.34 -14.23 0.93
N ILE A 154 10.38 -13.67 -0.28
CA ILE A 154 9.36 -12.72 -0.76
C ILE A 154 7.99 -13.39 -0.86
N LEU A 155 7.91 -14.60 -1.40
CA LEU A 155 6.65 -15.37 -1.46
C LEU A 155 6.12 -15.67 -0.06
N MET A 156 6.99 -15.95 0.91
CA MET A 156 6.61 -16.09 2.31
C MET A 156 6.05 -14.77 2.87
N PHE A 157 6.68 -13.62 2.60
CA PHE A 157 6.17 -12.31 3.01
C PHE A 157 4.80 -11.99 2.40
N VAL A 158 4.61 -12.26 1.10
CA VAL A 158 3.31 -12.14 0.43
C VAL A 158 2.28 -13.07 1.09
N ARG A 159 2.70 -14.28 1.48
CA ARG A 159 1.80 -15.28 2.10
C ARG A 159 1.31 -14.88 3.49
N ILE A 160 2.16 -14.26 4.30
CA ILE A 160 1.84 -13.82 5.66
C ILE A 160 1.20 -12.43 5.71
N HIS A 161 0.99 -11.79 4.55
CA HIS A 161 0.40 -10.46 4.49
C HIS A 161 -1.02 -10.46 5.10
N PRO A 162 -1.29 -9.60 6.11
CA PRO A 162 -2.55 -9.55 6.84
C PRO A 162 -3.74 -9.40 5.90
N GLU A 163 -4.83 -10.07 6.25
CA GLU A 163 -6.12 -9.90 5.56
C GLU A 163 -6.88 -8.74 6.20
N PRO A 164 -7.12 -7.65 5.47
CA PRO A 164 -7.79 -6.48 6.02
C PRO A 164 -9.27 -6.74 6.30
N ALA A 165 -9.86 -5.93 7.19
CA ALA A 165 -11.29 -5.98 7.49
C ALA A 165 -12.13 -5.65 6.25
N ASP A 166 -11.74 -4.61 5.53
CA ASP A 166 -12.35 -4.14 4.28
C ASP A 166 -11.41 -4.40 3.09
N PRO A 167 -11.95 -4.51 1.87
CA PRO A 167 -11.13 -4.65 0.67
C PRO A 167 -10.23 -3.42 0.42
N CYS A 168 -8.96 -3.46 0.86
CA CYS A 168 -7.93 -2.48 0.50
C CYS A 168 -7.17 -2.88 -0.78
N PRO A 169 -6.81 -1.95 -1.69
CA PRO A 169 -5.85 -2.19 -2.78
C PRO A 169 -4.39 -2.35 -2.30
N CYS A 170 -4.11 -2.08 -1.02
CA CYS A 170 -2.80 -2.15 -0.37
C CYS A 170 -2.01 -3.43 -0.72
N PHE A 171 -2.67 -4.58 -0.64
CA PHE A 171 -2.07 -5.88 -0.96
C PHE A 171 -1.71 -6.02 -2.43
N ASP A 172 -2.57 -5.55 -3.33
CA ASP A 172 -2.34 -5.65 -4.77
C ASP A 172 -1.09 -4.84 -5.18
N ASP A 173 -0.91 -3.66 -4.57
CA ASP A 173 0.30 -2.85 -4.72
C ASP A 173 1.53 -3.57 -4.13
N GLY A 174 1.40 -4.12 -2.91
CA GLY A 174 2.47 -4.89 -2.26
C GLY A 174 2.95 -6.07 -3.11
N VAL A 175 2.03 -6.83 -3.72
CA VAL A 175 2.35 -7.96 -4.59
C VAL A 175 3.03 -7.51 -5.89
N ALA A 176 2.62 -6.39 -6.48
CA ALA A 176 3.32 -5.82 -7.64
C ALA A 176 4.77 -5.46 -7.30
N PHE A 177 5.00 -4.73 -6.21
CA PHE A 177 6.35 -4.35 -5.79
C PHE A 177 7.20 -5.55 -5.36
N ALA A 178 6.61 -6.53 -4.68
CA ALA A 178 7.27 -7.81 -4.39
C ALA A 178 7.71 -8.52 -5.68
N GLY A 179 6.85 -8.54 -6.70
CA GLY A 179 7.19 -9.05 -8.03
C GLY A 179 8.37 -8.31 -8.65
N VAL A 180 8.37 -6.97 -8.61
CA VAL A 180 9.49 -6.15 -9.10
C VAL A 180 10.81 -6.56 -8.43
N VAL A 181 10.86 -6.69 -7.11
CA VAL A 181 12.07 -7.11 -6.40
C VAL A 181 12.53 -8.50 -6.86
N VAL A 182 11.63 -9.48 -6.93
CA VAL A 182 11.98 -10.82 -7.47
C VAL A 182 12.60 -10.74 -8.87
N GLY A 183 12.02 -9.92 -9.75
CA GLY A 183 12.54 -9.75 -11.11
C GLY A 183 13.90 -9.08 -11.17
N ILE A 184 14.16 -8.09 -10.30
CA ILE A 184 15.49 -7.46 -10.17
C ILE A 184 16.51 -8.51 -9.73
N GLU A 185 16.22 -9.25 -8.67
CA GLU A 185 17.17 -10.21 -8.06
C GLU A 185 17.53 -11.35 -9.01
N VAL A 186 16.52 -11.93 -9.69
CA VAL A 186 16.74 -12.97 -10.70
C VAL A 186 17.51 -12.42 -11.90
N GLY A 187 17.12 -11.23 -12.38
CA GLY A 187 17.76 -10.60 -13.54
C GLY A 187 19.19 -10.17 -13.28
N GLN A 188 19.48 -9.56 -12.12
CA GLN A 188 20.84 -9.18 -11.74
C GLN A 188 21.74 -10.40 -11.53
N TRP A 189 21.24 -11.44 -10.87
CA TRP A 189 21.97 -12.70 -10.72
C TRP A 189 22.37 -13.26 -12.09
N HIS A 190 21.40 -13.42 -13.00
CA HIS A 190 21.67 -14.01 -14.31
C HIS A 190 22.54 -13.09 -15.17
N TYR A 191 22.23 -11.79 -15.24
CA TYR A 191 22.99 -10.81 -16.01
C TYR A 191 24.46 -10.74 -15.58
N SER A 192 24.76 -10.91 -14.27
CA SER A 192 26.14 -10.98 -13.75
C SER A 192 26.96 -12.15 -14.33
N LYS A 193 26.30 -13.20 -14.83
CA LYS A 193 26.96 -14.37 -15.43
C LYS A 193 27.02 -14.30 -16.95
N THR A 194 26.35 -13.33 -17.57
CA THR A 194 26.34 -13.17 -19.03
C THR A 194 27.58 -12.41 -19.51
N SER A 195 27.92 -12.55 -20.79
CA SER A 195 28.97 -11.75 -21.44
C SER A 195 28.58 -10.30 -21.76
N PHE A 196 27.35 -9.90 -21.41
CA PHE A 196 26.81 -8.55 -21.67
C PHE A 196 26.99 -7.63 -20.46
N GLY A 197 26.88 -8.18 -19.24
CA GLY A 197 27.15 -7.44 -18.01
C GLY A 197 28.63 -7.11 -17.86
N TRP A 198 28.93 -5.88 -17.44
CA TRP A 198 30.28 -5.49 -17.05
C TRP A 198 30.54 -5.88 -15.60
N ASN A 199 31.77 -6.31 -15.31
CA ASN A 199 32.23 -6.58 -13.96
C ASN A 199 32.67 -5.31 -13.23
N THR A 200 32.97 -4.25 -14.00
CA THR A 200 33.32 -2.94 -13.46
C THR A 200 32.17 -1.94 -13.62
N PRO A 201 31.84 -1.18 -12.57
CA PRO A 201 32.50 -1.22 -11.26
C PRO A 201 31.99 -2.31 -10.32
N VAL A 202 30.81 -2.89 -10.60
CA VAL A 202 30.27 -4.07 -9.93
C VAL A 202 29.74 -5.08 -10.96
N PRO A 203 29.65 -6.37 -10.63
CA PRO A 203 29.01 -7.36 -11.49
C PRO A 203 27.59 -6.96 -11.89
N ALA A 204 27.14 -7.37 -13.07
CA ALA A 204 25.84 -7.00 -13.65
C ALA A 204 25.69 -5.51 -14.00
N THR A 205 26.80 -4.77 -14.19
CA THR A 205 26.71 -3.37 -14.62
C THR A 205 26.24 -3.27 -16.07
N VAL A 206 25.21 -2.45 -16.31
CA VAL A 206 24.78 -2.06 -17.66
C VAL A 206 25.63 -0.87 -18.12
N PRO A 207 26.47 -1.01 -19.16
CA PRO A 207 27.31 0.09 -19.61
C PRO A 207 26.46 1.22 -20.21
N TYR A 208 26.76 2.44 -19.78
CA TYR A 208 26.19 3.65 -20.36
C TYR A 208 27.16 4.82 -20.25
N SER A 209 27.42 5.47 -21.37
CA SER A 209 28.09 6.77 -21.40
C SER A 209 27.35 7.65 -22.40
N PHE A 210 26.88 8.80 -21.92
CA PHE A 210 26.18 9.78 -22.76
C PHE A 210 27.07 10.27 -23.92
N GLN A 211 28.38 10.40 -23.69
CA GLN A 211 29.35 10.80 -24.70
C GLN A 211 29.45 9.79 -25.85
N SER A 212 29.42 8.49 -25.54
CA SER A 212 29.51 7.41 -26.54
C SER A 212 28.21 7.14 -27.28
N VAL A 213 27.08 7.16 -26.56
CA VAL A 213 25.76 6.79 -27.08
C VAL A 213 25.11 7.97 -27.80
N GLY A 214 25.34 9.20 -27.32
CA GLY A 214 24.71 10.40 -27.84
C GLY A 214 23.22 10.54 -27.49
N LEU A 215 22.64 11.69 -27.84
CA LEU A 215 21.26 12.05 -27.49
C LEU A 215 20.24 11.17 -28.22
N VAL A 216 20.42 10.93 -29.52
CA VAL A 216 19.46 10.19 -30.36
C VAL A 216 19.34 8.75 -29.87
N SER A 217 20.45 8.05 -29.69
CA SER A 217 20.42 6.66 -29.21
C SER A 217 19.93 6.57 -27.77
N THR A 218 20.19 7.57 -26.93
CA THR A 218 19.59 7.65 -25.58
C THR A 218 18.07 7.80 -25.64
N ALA A 219 17.56 8.66 -26.52
CA ALA A 219 16.12 8.81 -26.72
C ALA A 219 15.48 7.52 -27.28
N LEU A 220 16.14 6.85 -28.24
CA LEU A 220 15.69 5.58 -28.79
C LEU A 220 15.69 4.47 -27.73
N ARG A 221 16.71 4.39 -26.87
CA ARG A 221 16.73 3.47 -25.72
C ARG A 221 15.54 3.71 -24.80
N PHE A 222 15.24 4.97 -24.46
CA PHE A 222 14.08 5.30 -23.62
C PHE A 222 12.76 4.86 -24.27
N VAL A 223 12.51 5.26 -25.52
CA VAL A 223 11.28 4.91 -26.25
C VAL A 223 11.12 3.39 -26.38
N MET A 224 12.20 2.69 -26.75
CA MET A 224 12.18 1.25 -26.91
C MET A 224 12.00 0.52 -25.57
N GLY A 225 12.68 0.93 -24.51
CA GLY A 225 12.52 0.33 -23.18
C GLY A 225 11.08 0.48 -22.68
N VAL A 226 10.48 1.66 -22.82
CA VAL A 226 9.07 1.89 -22.48
C VAL A 226 8.15 1.01 -23.33
N ALA A 227 8.38 0.91 -24.64
CA ALA A 227 7.59 0.06 -25.53
C ALA A 227 7.67 -1.42 -25.14
N ILE A 228 8.86 -1.95 -24.84
CA ILE A 228 9.07 -3.34 -24.40
C ILE A 228 8.28 -3.63 -23.12
N ILE A 229 8.32 -2.72 -22.13
CA ILE A 229 7.59 -2.89 -20.87
C ILE A 229 6.07 -2.98 -21.12
N PHE A 230 5.52 -2.10 -21.97
CA PHE A 230 4.09 -2.14 -22.30
C PHE A 230 3.72 -3.39 -23.08
N ILE A 231 4.53 -3.80 -24.07
CA ILE A 231 4.31 -5.03 -24.84
C ILE A 231 4.33 -6.24 -23.90
N TRP A 232 5.35 -6.35 -23.05
CA TRP A 232 5.46 -7.43 -22.07
C TRP A 232 4.23 -7.47 -21.17
N ARG A 233 3.82 -6.34 -20.61
CA ARG A 233 2.66 -6.27 -19.72
C ARG A 233 1.39 -6.80 -20.39
N GLU A 234 1.09 -6.34 -21.61
CA GLU A 234 -0.13 -6.76 -22.31
C GLU A 234 -0.08 -8.24 -22.73
N VAL A 235 1.06 -8.71 -23.22
CA VAL A 235 1.26 -10.11 -23.62
C VAL A 235 1.22 -11.04 -22.41
N ALA A 236 2.00 -10.76 -21.38
CA ALA A 236 2.09 -11.59 -20.18
C ALA A 236 0.74 -11.66 -19.45
N LYS A 237 0.05 -10.53 -19.28
CA LYS A 237 -1.29 -10.51 -18.67
C LYS A 237 -2.29 -11.35 -19.46
N SER A 238 -2.30 -11.21 -20.79
CA SER A 238 -3.22 -11.96 -21.67
C SER A 238 -2.95 -13.47 -21.63
N VAL A 239 -1.68 -13.87 -21.68
CA VAL A 239 -1.25 -15.27 -21.61
C VAL A 239 -1.58 -15.87 -20.24
N LEU A 240 -1.23 -15.18 -19.15
CA LEU A 240 -1.45 -15.67 -17.79
C LEU A 240 -2.94 -15.80 -17.47
N LEU A 241 -3.77 -14.80 -17.75
CA LEU A 241 -5.22 -14.91 -17.51
C LEU A 241 -5.90 -15.98 -18.39
N ARG A 242 -5.28 -16.38 -19.51
CA ARG A 242 -5.77 -17.49 -20.34
C ARG A 242 -5.43 -18.86 -19.78
N TYR A 243 -4.19 -19.07 -19.32
CA TYR A 243 -3.67 -20.39 -18.97
C TYR A 243 -3.59 -20.67 -17.45
N LEU A 244 -3.49 -19.64 -16.62
CA LEU A 244 -3.35 -19.76 -15.17
C LEU A 244 -4.63 -20.24 -14.47
N PRO A 245 -5.87 -19.85 -14.88
CA PRO A 245 -7.07 -20.34 -14.20
C PRO A 245 -7.33 -21.87 -14.31
N PRO A 246 -7.11 -22.53 -15.46
CA PRO A 246 -7.14 -23.99 -15.53
C PRO A 246 -6.10 -24.66 -14.62
N LEU A 247 -4.88 -24.09 -14.56
CA LEU A 247 -3.80 -24.59 -13.72
C LEU A 247 -4.15 -24.46 -12.23
N PHE A 248 -4.68 -23.32 -11.81
CA PHE A 248 -5.12 -23.08 -10.43
C PHE A 248 -6.26 -24.00 -10.01
N ARG A 249 -7.20 -24.31 -10.91
CA ARG A 249 -8.23 -25.32 -10.65
C ARG A 249 -7.65 -26.72 -10.44
N PHE A 250 -6.58 -27.05 -11.15
CA PHE A 250 -5.88 -28.32 -10.97
C PHE A 250 -5.10 -28.35 -9.64
N ILE A 251 -4.27 -27.34 -9.38
CA ILE A 251 -3.52 -27.17 -8.12
C ILE A 251 -4.45 -27.11 -6.93
N GLY A 252 -5.63 -26.51 -7.10
CA GLY A 252 -6.63 -26.43 -6.05
C GLY A 252 -7.07 -27.80 -5.57
N ARG A 253 -7.18 -28.80 -6.45
CA ARG A 253 -7.48 -30.19 -6.02
C ARG A 253 -6.40 -30.79 -5.12
N ILE A 254 -5.18 -30.27 -5.17
CA ILE A 254 -4.01 -30.70 -4.39
C ILE A 254 -3.95 -29.98 -3.03
N GLY A 255 -4.81 -28.98 -2.78
CA GLY A 255 -4.91 -28.29 -1.49
C GLY A 255 -3.94 -27.11 -1.31
N LEU A 256 -3.21 -26.72 -2.36
CA LEU A 256 -2.28 -25.57 -2.36
C LEU A 256 -2.95 -24.24 -2.76
N VAL A 257 -4.26 -24.09 -2.52
CA VAL A 257 -4.94 -22.80 -2.79
C VAL A 257 -4.55 -21.81 -1.70
N LEU A 258 -4.46 -20.54 -2.08
CA LEU A 258 -4.31 -19.41 -1.18
C LEU A 258 -5.67 -18.72 -1.01
N PRO A 259 -6.62 -19.32 -0.25
CA PRO A 259 -7.91 -18.68 -0.03
C PRO A 259 -7.67 -17.40 0.75
N ARG A 260 -8.22 -16.29 0.24
CA ARG A 260 -8.12 -14.97 0.86
C ARG A 260 -9.51 -14.36 0.87
N ARG A 261 -9.94 -13.78 2.00
CA ARG A 261 -11.33 -13.38 2.25
C ARG A 261 -11.99 -12.55 1.14
N HIS A 262 -11.23 -11.65 0.51
CA HIS A 262 -11.74 -10.71 -0.49
C HIS A 262 -11.45 -11.11 -1.95
N PHE A 263 -11.08 -12.38 -2.20
CA PHE A 263 -10.73 -12.91 -3.52
C PHE A 263 -11.58 -14.14 -3.82
N ILE A 264 -12.15 -14.20 -5.03
CA ILE A 264 -12.89 -15.38 -5.49
C ILE A 264 -11.89 -16.50 -5.83
N ASP A 265 -12.12 -17.68 -5.26
CA ASP A 265 -11.33 -18.89 -5.49
C ASP A 265 -11.51 -19.40 -6.94
N ALA A 266 -10.41 -19.86 -7.55
CA ALA A 266 -10.38 -20.53 -8.85
C ALA A 266 -11.43 -21.63 -9.05
N ARG A 267 -11.94 -22.24 -7.98
CA ARG A 267 -12.99 -23.26 -8.05
C ARG A 267 -14.40 -22.69 -8.28
N GLU A 268 -14.62 -21.43 -7.95
CA GLU A 268 -15.95 -20.80 -7.95
C GLU A 268 -16.29 -20.11 -9.29
N TYR A 269 -15.28 -19.80 -10.11
CA TYR A 269 -15.49 -19.15 -11.41
C TYR A 269 -15.11 -20.03 -12.61
N LYS A 270 -15.89 -19.91 -13.69
CA LYS A 270 -15.63 -20.65 -14.95
C LYS A 270 -14.61 -19.97 -15.85
N SER A 271 -14.66 -18.63 -15.90
CA SER A 271 -13.80 -17.80 -16.75
C SER A 271 -13.56 -16.45 -16.09
N VAL A 272 -12.32 -15.97 -16.15
CA VAL A 272 -11.96 -14.60 -15.79
C VAL A 272 -12.21 -13.69 -16.98
N PRO A 273 -12.82 -12.51 -16.81
CA PRO A 273 -12.92 -11.52 -17.88
C PRO A 273 -11.55 -11.20 -18.47
N SER A 274 -11.44 -11.16 -19.80
CA SER A 274 -10.16 -10.93 -20.49
C SER A 274 -9.59 -9.53 -20.28
N HIS A 275 -10.42 -8.55 -19.95
CA HIS A 275 -10.02 -7.17 -19.75
C HIS A 275 -10.40 -6.67 -18.34
N LEU A 276 -9.58 -7.03 -17.35
CA LEU A 276 -9.70 -6.49 -15.99
C LEU A 276 -8.94 -5.16 -15.88
N PRO A 277 -9.55 -4.08 -15.36
CA PRO A 277 -8.84 -2.84 -15.07
C PRO A 277 -7.79 -3.11 -13.99
N ASP A 278 -6.56 -2.66 -14.24
CA ASP A 278 -5.48 -2.78 -13.28
C ASP A 278 -5.31 -1.43 -12.59
N GLU A 279 -5.44 -1.42 -11.28
CA GLU A 279 -5.38 -0.20 -10.47
C GLU A 279 -3.95 0.32 -10.31
N THR A 280 -2.94 -0.56 -10.43
CA THR A 280 -1.51 -0.20 -10.29
C THR A 280 -0.96 0.50 -11.53
N ILE A 281 -1.33 0.04 -12.74
CA ILE A 281 -0.94 0.70 -13.99
C ILE A 281 -2.16 0.83 -14.91
N PRO A 282 -2.60 2.06 -15.24
CA PRO A 282 -3.73 2.26 -16.12
C PRO A 282 -3.39 1.85 -17.56
N PRO A 283 -4.37 1.37 -18.35
CA PRO A 283 -4.16 1.06 -19.76
C PRO A 283 -3.84 2.33 -20.56
N ILE A 284 -3.08 2.17 -21.66
CA ILE A 284 -2.56 3.27 -22.49
C ILE A 284 -3.67 4.25 -22.94
N GLY A 285 -4.84 3.74 -23.28
CA GLY A 285 -5.98 4.56 -23.72
C GLY A 285 -6.56 5.51 -22.65
N GLN A 286 -6.27 5.28 -21.37
CA GLN A 286 -6.74 6.12 -20.27
C GLN A 286 -5.73 7.20 -19.86
N LEU A 287 -4.48 7.12 -20.32
CA LEU A 287 -3.41 8.09 -19.99
C LEU A 287 -3.80 9.55 -20.32
N PRO A 288 -4.38 9.88 -21.50
CA PRO A 288 -4.76 11.26 -21.80
C PRO A 288 -5.86 11.80 -20.88
N ARG A 289 -6.76 10.93 -20.41
CA ARG A 289 -7.83 11.30 -19.47
C ARG A 289 -7.28 11.56 -18.07
N MET A 290 -6.23 10.85 -17.64
CA MET A 290 -5.60 11.10 -16.35
C MET A 290 -4.83 12.41 -16.30
N ILE A 291 -4.09 12.75 -17.37
CA ILE A 291 -3.38 14.03 -17.47
C ILE A 291 -4.37 15.20 -17.44
N ARG A 292 -5.59 14.97 -17.93
CA ARG A 292 -6.70 15.94 -17.91
C ARG A 292 -7.61 15.83 -16.68
N ARG A 293 -7.36 14.90 -15.75
CA ARG A 293 -8.25 14.68 -14.60
C ARG A 293 -8.00 15.78 -13.57
N GLY A 294 -9.02 16.60 -13.32
CA GLY A 294 -9.00 17.63 -12.28
C GLY A 294 -8.99 17.02 -10.88
N ARG A 295 -8.48 17.79 -9.90
CA ARG A 295 -8.57 17.46 -8.47
C ARG A 295 -10.04 17.24 -8.10
N SER A 296 -10.36 16.11 -7.46
CA SER A 296 -11.67 15.92 -6.84
C SER A 296 -11.58 16.38 -5.38
N ASP A 297 -12.32 17.45 -5.07
CA ASP A 297 -12.64 17.82 -3.69
C ASP A 297 -13.90 17.06 -3.28
N SER A 298 -13.82 16.39 -2.15
CA SER A 298 -14.85 15.47 -1.68
C SER A 298 -15.05 15.63 -0.19
N VAL A 299 -16.32 15.64 0.21
CA VAL A 299 -16.76 15.79 1.59
C VAL A 299 -17.69 14.62 1.90
N GLY A 300 -17.40 13.89 2.97
CA GLY A 300 -18.17 12.73 3.38
C GLY A 300 -17.38 11.41 3.35
N PRO A 301 -18.02 10.32 3.81
CA PRO A 301 -17.45 8.98 3.77
C PRO A 301 -17.17 8.52 2.33
N GLN A 302 -15.97 7.99 2.07
CA GLN A 302 -15.59 7.48 0.75
C GLN A 302 -15.31 5.98 0.72
N SER A 303 -15.15 5.38 1.89
CA SER A 303 -14.88 3.96 2.09
C SER A 303 -15.78 3.39 3.18
N ALA A 304 -15.91 2.06 3.22
CA ALA A 304 -16.67 1.39 4.27
C ALA A 304 -16.12 1.75 5.67
N ALA A 305 -14.79 1.75 5.84
CA ALA A 305 -14.13 2.18 7.07
C ALA A 305 -14.52 3.61 7.49
N ASP A 306 -14.61 4.55 6.54
CA ASP A 306 -15.06 5.92 6.84
C ASP A 306 -16.53 5.97 7.27
N ALA A 307 -17.38 5.14 6.68
CA ALA A 307 -18.80 5.08 7.03
C ALA A 307 -18.98 4.56 8.46
N TYR A 308 -18.26 3.48 8.81
CA TYR A 308 -18.25 2.93 10.17
C TYR A 308 -17.73 3.94 11.19
N GLU A 309 -16.63 4.62 10.91
CA GLU A 309 -16.07 5.65 11.79
C GLU A 309 -17.05 6.84 11.95
N THR A 310 -17.72 7.25 10.88
CA THR A 310 -18.72 8.32 10.91
C THR A 310 -19.95 7.95 11.76
N LEU A 311 -20.42 6.71 11.65
CA LEU A 311 -21.50 6.18 12.48
C LEU A 311 -21.10 6.11 13.96
N ALA A 312 -19.91 5.57 14.25
CA ALA A 312 -19.38 5.49 15.61
C ALA A 312 -19.21 6.87 16.25
N PHE A 313 -18.71 7.85 15.49
CA PHE A 313 -18.59 9.23 15.94
C PHE A 313 -19.95 9.88 16.25
N ARG A 314 -20.96 9.66 15.39
CA ARG A 314 -22.34 10.15 15.63
C ARG A 314 -22.96 9.53 16.88
N GLU A 315 -22.76 8.23 17.07
CA GLU A 315 -23.27 7.51 18.24
C GLU A 315 -22.61 7.98 19.53
N ARG A 316 -21.28 8.17 19.52
CA ARG A 316 -20.56 8.76 20.66
C ARG A 316 -21.10 10.14 21.02
N LYS A 317 -21.30 11.01 20.02
CA LYS A 317 -21.84 12.36 20.25
C LYS A 317 -23.26 12.32 20.83
N ARG A 318 -24.11 11.39 20.36
CA ARG A 318 -25.46 11.16 20.90
C ARG A 318 -25.42 10.74 22.38
N ARG A 319 -24.52 9.82 22.74
CA ARG A 319 -24.33 9.39 24.14
C ARG A 319 -23.84 10.53 25.03
N GLU A 320 -22.90 11.33 24.55
CA GLU A 320 -22.39 12.50 25.28
C GLU A 320 -23.48 13.56 25.51
N SER A 321 -24.36 13.81 24.52
CA SER A 321 -25.49 14.73 24.70
C SER A 321 -26.53 14.23 25.72
N LEU A 322 -26.84 12.93 25.69
CA LEU A 322 -27.77 12.32 26.66
C LEU A 322 -27.17 12.30 28.08
N GLY A 323 -25.86 12.09 28.19
CA GLY A 323 -25.13 12.12 29.47
C GLY A 323 -25.06 13.51 30.10
N GLN A 324 -25.07 14.58 29.31
CA GLN A 324 -25.13 15.96 29.81
C GLN A 324 -26.53 16.37 30.31
N GLU A 325 -27.60 15.87 29.70
CA GLU A 325 -28.97 16.16 30.15
C GLU A 325 -29.32 15.53 31.52
N GLY A 326 -28.61 14.47 31.92
CA GLY A 326 -28.72 13.85 33.24
C GLY A 326 -28.11 14.65 34.41
N MET A 327 -27.39 15.74 34.13
CA MET A 327 -26.70 16.56 35.13
C MET A 327 -27.30 17.96 35.23
N SER A 328 -28.63 18.07 35.32
CA SER A 328 -29.29 19.33 35.67
C SER A 328 -29.15 19.62 37.18
N PRO A 329 -28.68 20.81 37.61
CA PRO A 329 -28.54 21.16 39.02
C PRO A 329 -29.91 21.51 39.61
N GLY A 330 -30.69 20.50 40.00
CA GLY A 330 -32.07 20.79 40.38
C GLY A 330 -32.88 19.63 40.95
N SER A 331 -32.32 18.81 41.84
CA SER A 331 -33.13 18.11 42.86
C SER A 331 -32.24 17.58 43.98
N ARG A 332 -31.83 18.49 44.87
CA ARG A 332 -31.45 18.08 46.23
C ARG A 332 -32.73 17.64 46.95
N SER A 333 -33.07 16.36 46.89
CA SER A 333 -33.92 15.76 47.91
C SER A 333 -33.14 15.70 49.23
N PRO A 334 -33.80 15.87 50.39
CA PRO A 334 -33.11 16.21 51.63
C PRO A 334 -32.38 14.99 52.19
N VAL A 335 -31.20 15.27 52.74
CA VAL A 335 -30.50 14.41 53.69
C VAL A 335 -31.46 14.06 54.83
N ARG A 336 -31.78 12.78 55.01
CA ARG A 336 -32.41 12.28 56.24
C ARG A 336 -31.35 11.58 57.08
N SER A 337 -31.00 12.22 58.18
CA SER A 337 -30.17 11.69 59.26
C SER A 337 -30.81 10.45 59.91
N PRO A 338 -30.00 9.57 60.51
CA PRO A 338 -30.47 8.34 61.14
C PRO A 338 -30.95 8.63 62.55
N LEU A 339 -32.12 8.16 62.94
CA LEU A 339 -32.50 7.84 64.32
C LEU A 339 -33.83 7.07 64.28
N GLY A 340 -33.81 5.86 64.85
CA GLY A 340 -34.93 4.93 64.87
C GLY A 340 -35.97 5.24 65.93
N GLN A 341 -37.19 4.78 65.69
CA GLN A 341 -37.90 3.87 66.59
C GLN A 341 -39.19 3.39 65.91
N GLU A 342 -39.58 2.18 66.29
CA GLU A 342 -40.67 1.36 65.76
C GLU A 342 -42.03 2.06 65.75
N ASN A 343 -42.83 1.77 64.72
CA ASN A 343 -44.15 1.21 64.96
C ASN A 343 -44.75 0.57 63.71
N GLY A 344 -45.41 -0.57 63.93
CA GLY A 344 -45.88 -1.48 62.91
C GLY A 344 -47.11 -1.03 62.12
N ASN A 345 -47.43 -1.89 61.15
CA ASN A 345 -48.60 -1.91 60.28
C ASN A 345 -48.71 -0.81 59.22
N ASN A 346 -48.29 -1.17 58.01
CA ASN A 346 -49.08 -1.15 56.75
C ASN A 346 -48.15 -0.89 55.56
N ASN A 347 -47.80 -1.92 54.80
CA ASN A 347 -47.67 -1.87 53.33
C ASN A 347 -47.09 -3.18 52.77
N VAL A 348 -47.93 -4.21 52.64
CA VAL A 348 -47.62 -5.37 51.76
C VAL A 348 -47.99 -5.06 50.29
N ASN A 349 -48.73 -3.97 50.03
CA ASN A 349 -49.17 -3.61 48.67
C ASN A 349 -48.16 -2.78 47.86
N ASN A 350 -46.98 -2.44 48.39
CA ASN A 350 -46.00 -1.61 47.67
C ASN A 350 -44.89 -2.42 46.97
N SER A 351 -44.89 -3.75 47.10
CA SER A 351 -43.92 -4.62 46.43
C SER A 351 -44.35 -4.96 45.00
N LEU A 352 -45.61 -5.34 44.79
CA LEU A 352 -46.13 -5.72 43.47
C LEU A 352 -46.14 -4.55 42.47
N GLY A 353 -46.49 -3.34 42.93
CA GLY A 353 -46.45 -2.13 42.09
C GLY A 353 -45.04 -1.75 41.66
N GLY A 354 -44.05 -1.93 42.55
CA GLY A 354 -42.63 -1.74 42.23
C GLY A 354 -42.13 -2.71 41.16
N TYR A 355 -42.45 -4.02 41.28
CA TYR A 355 -42.09 -5.02 40.27
C TYR A 355 -42.74 -4.78 38.91
N VAL A 356 -44.02 -4.40 38.88
CA VAL A 356 -44.74 -4.09 37.63
C VAL A 356 -44.17 -2.83 36.97
N GLN A 357 -43.86 -1.79 37.75
CA GLN A 357 -43.24 -0.57 37.25
C GLN A 357 -41.81 -0.82 36.74
N GLN A 358 -41.05 -1.68 37.40
CA GLN A 358 -39.70 -2.09 36.97
C GLN A 358 -39.73 -2.92 35.68
N GLN A 359 -40.68 -3.85 35.53
CA GLN A 359 -40.89 -4.60 34.28
C GLN A 359 -41.35 -3.70 33.13
N GLN A 360 -42.20 -2.71 33.41
CA GLN A 360 -42.65 -1.76 32.39
C GLN A 360 -41.49 -0.85 31.95
N GLN A 361 -40.64 -0.43 32.88
CA GLN A 361 -39.46 0.36 32.59
C GLN A 361 -38.37 -0.44 31.85
N GLN A 362 -38.23 -1.75 32.13
CA GLN A 362 -37.37 -2.65 31.36
C GLN A 362 -37.88 -2.85 29.93
N ARG A 363 -39.19 -3.11 29.74
CA ARG A 363 -39.77 -3.24 28.39
C ARG A 363 -39.60 -1.97 27.56
N LEU A 364 -39.84 -0.80 28.16
CA LEU A 364 -39.64 0.47 27.46
C LEU A 364 -38.17 0.68 27.05
N LYS A 365 -37.22 0.31 27.91
CA LYS A 365 -35.79 0.34 27.57
C LYS A 365 -35.43 -0.62 26.43
N GLU A 366 -35.97 -1.85 26.46
CA GLU A 366 -35.76 -2.83 25.40
C GLU A 366 -36.37 -2.38 24.06
N GLU A 367 -37.53 -1.72 24.08
CA GLU A 367 -38.16 -1.14 22.89
C GLU A 367 -37.36 0.04 22.34
N GLU A 368 -36.85 0.93 23.21
CA GLU A 368 -35.97 2.04 22.81
C GLU A 368 -34.64 1.52 22.23
N GLU A 369 -34.05 0.49 22.82
CA GLU A 369 -32.80 -0.11 22.36
C GLU A 369 -32.98 -0.75 20.98
N LYS A 370 -34.06 -1.54 20.78
CA LYS A 370 -34.39 -2.10 19.46
C LYS A 370 -34.65 -1.02 18.40
N ALA A 371 -35.42 0.01 18.73
CA ALA A 371 -35.67 1.12 17.80
C ALA A 371 -34.36 1.87 17.45
N SER A 372 -33.44 1.97 18.40
CA SER A 372 -32.12 2.57 18.17
C SER A 372 -31.24 1.72 17.25
N GLU A 373 -31.25 0.39 17.41
CA GLU A 373 -30.54 -0.56 16.55
C GLU A 373 -31.09 -0.54 15.12
N GLU A 374 -32.41 -0.61 14.94
CA GLU A 374 -33.04 -0.51 13.62
C GLU A 374 -32.69 0.80 12.91
N THR A 375 -32.66 1.90 13.66
CA THR A 375 -32.26 3.22 13.14
C THR A 375 -30.79 3.21 12.73
N TYR A 376 -29.91 2.60 13.52
CA TYR A 376 -28.49 2.47 13.22
C TYR A 376 -28.27 1.65 11.94
N GLU A 377 -28.88 0.46 11.83
CA GLU A 377 -28.76 -0.37 10.64
C GLU A 377 -29.27 0.32 9.37
N LYS A 378 -30.36 1.09 9.50
CA LYS A 378 -30.88 1.86 8.37
C LYS A 378 -29.88 2.92 7.93
N GLN A 379 -29.30 3.66 8.87
CA GLN A 379 -28.27 4.67 8.56
C GLN A 379 -27.01 4.05 7.95
N GLU A 380 -26.62 2.87 8.42
CA GLU A 380 -25.50 2.10 7.84
C GLU A 380 -25.78 1.70 6.40
N ARG A 381 -26.94 1.07 6.13
CA ARG A 381 -27.35 0.70 4.78
C ARG A 381 -27.39 1.91 3.85
N ASP A 382 -27.95 3.02 4.30
CA ASP A 382 -28.06 4.25 3.54
C ASP A 382 -26.66 4.82 3.20
N MET A 383 -25.73 4.88 4.17
CA MET A 383 -24.36 5.36 3.92
C MET A 383 -23.56 4.43 3.00
N LEU A 384 -23.60 3.12 3.23
CA LEU A 384 -22.89 2.15 2.40
C LEU A 384 -23.44 2.10 0.96
N SER A 385 -24.73 2.44 0.76
CA SER A 385 -25.32 2.51 -0.59
C SER A 385 -24.77 3.65 -1.44
N GLN A 386 -24.25 4.72 -0.82
CA GLN A 386 -23.70 5.89 -1.49
C GLN A 386 -22.22 5.73 -1.85
N ILE A 387 -21.56 4.71 -1.30
CA ILE A 387 -20.13 4.44 -1.49
C ILE A 387 -19.94 3.53 -2.72
N GLU A 388 -18.96 3.86 -3.55
CA GLU A 388 -18.59 3.04 -4.69
C GLU A 388 -18.09 1.68 -4.20
N LYS A 389 -18.76 0.60 -4.64
CA LYS A 389 -18.39 -0.74 -4.23
C LYS A 389 -17.05 -1.14 -4.88
N PRO A 390 -16.13 -1.71 -4.09
CA PRO A 390 -14.87 -2.21 -4.61
C PRO A 390 -15.12 -3.33 -5.60
N ARG A 391 -14.26 -3.42 -6.62
CA ARG A 391 -14.39 -4.43 -7.67
C ARG A 391 -14.20 -5.84 -7.10
N VAL A 392 -14.76 -6.81 -7.80
CA VAL A 392 -14.48 -8.23 -7.57
C VAL A 392 -13.03 -8.53 -7.98
N ARG A 393 -12.34 -9.30 -7.13
CA ARG A 393 -10.95 -9.73 -7.33
C ARG A 393 -10.87 -11.26 -7.39
N TYR A 394 -10.03 -11.78 -8.27
CA TYR A 394 -9.80 -13.23 -8.42
C TYR A 394 -8.43 -13.62 -7.85
N ASP A 395 -8.35 -14.77 -7.20
CA ASP A 395 -7.10 -15.33 -6.65
C ASP A 395 -5.93 -15.38 -7.67
N VAL A 396 -6.25 -15.71 -8.91
CA VAL A 396 -5.32 -15.81 -10.04
C VAL A 396 -4.72 -14.45 -10.42
N GLU A 397 -5.37 -13.34 -10.08
CA GLU A 397 -4.81 -12.00 -10.30
C GLU A 397 -3.55 -11.76 -9.47
N VAL A 398 -3.46 -12.34 -8.27
CA VAL A 398 -2.31 -12.17 -7.36
C VAL A 398 -1.04 -12.72 -8.01
N VAL A 399 -1.09 -13.97 -8.48
CA VAL A 399 0.06 -14.61 -9.14
C VAL A 399 0.30 -14.02 -10.52
N THR A 400 -0.76 -13.66 -11.25
CA THR A 400 -0.60 -12.93 -12.52
C THR A 400 0.17 -11.63 -12.31
N LYS A 401 -0.19 -10.85 -11.30
CA LYS A 401 0.46 -9.58 -10.96
C LYS A 401 1.91 -9.81 -10.56
N LEU A 402 2.18 -10.76 -9.67
CA LEU A 402 3.55 -11.09 -9.26
C LEU A 402 4.44 -11.45 -10.47
N LEU A 403 3.96 -12.29 -11.38
CA LEU A 403 4.72 -12.71 -12.58
C LEU A 403 4.88 -11.59 -13.60
N VAL A 404 3.83 -10.81 -13.86
CA VAL A 404 3.90 -9.68 -14.81
C VAL A 404 4.93 -8.66 -14.34
N TYR A 405 4.85 -8.24 -13.07
CA TYR A 405 5.74 -7.21 -12.52
C TYR A 405 7.17 -7.71 -12.31
N SER A 406 7.36 -9.00 -11.97
CA SER A 406 8.69 -9.62 -12.01
C SER A 406 9.29 -9.62 -13.41
N GLY A 407 8.50 -9.93 -14.43
CA GLY A 407 8.97 -9.84 -15.82
C GLY A 407 9.29 -8.41 -16.27
N ILE A 408 8.52 -7.40 -15.82
CA ILE A 408 8.83 -5.98 -16.12
C ILE A 408 10.21 -5.63 -15.56
N ALA A 409 10.48 -6.00 -14.31
CA ALA A 409 11.77 -5.75 -13.68
C ALA A 409 12.90 -6.51 -14.37
N TRP A 410 12.70 -7.79 -14.70
CA TRP A 410 13.66 -8.60 -15.44
C TRP A 410 14.01 -7.99 -16.81
N TRP A 411 12.99 -7.55 -17.56
CA TRP A 411 13.21 -6.82 -18.81
C TRP A 411 13.99 -5.52 -18.60
N ALA A 412 13.76 -4.81 -17.50
CA ALA A 412 14.46 -3.55 -17.22
C ALA A 412 15.94 -3.77 -16.88
N VAL A 413 16.27 -4.81 -16.09
CA VAL A 413 17.65 -5.03 -15.59
C VAL A 413 18.50 -5.91 -16.48
N GLU A 414 17.90 -6.78 -17.30
CA GLU A 414 18.62 -7.76 -18.12
C GLU A 414 18.21 -7.70 -19.60
N GLY A 415 16.93 -7.99 -19.88
CA GLY A 415 16.50 -8.21 -21.26
C GLY A 415 16.67 -6.99 -22.18
N THR A 416 16.31 -5.81 -21.70
CA THR A 416 16.43 -4.55 -22.46
C THR A 416 17.89 -4.14 -22.65
N PRO A 417 18.76 -4.18 -21.63
CA PRO A 417 20.21 -4.02 -21.81
C PRO A 417 20.80 -4.93 -22.90
N ILE A 418 20.48 -6.23 -22.89
CA ILE A 418 20.95 -7.17 -23.91
C ILE A 418 20.44 -6.77 -25.30
N LEU A 419 19.15 -6.42 -25.42
CA LEU A 419 18.57 -5.95 -26.68
C LEU A 419 19.25 -4.68 -27.20
N PHE A 420 19.62 -3.74 -26.34
CA PHE A 420 20.34 -2.54 -26.78
C PHE A 420 21.69 -2.90 -27.41
N GLU A 421 22.45 -3.81 -26.81
CA GLU A 421 23.71 -4.29 -27.39
C GLU A 421 23.49 -4.98 -28.74
N LEU A 422 22.44 -5.81 -28.88
CA LEU A 422 22.13 -6.52 -30.13
C LEU A 422 21.68 -5.60 -31.28
N VAL A 423 20.97 -4.51 -30.97
CA VAL A 423 20.43 -3.56 -31.97
C VAL A 423 21.43 -2.42 -32.25
N GLY A 424 22.64 -2.48 -31.71
CA GLY A 424 23.69 -1.48 -31.91
C GLY A 424 23.42 -0.15 -31.18
N LEU A 425 22.51 -0.16 -30.21
CA LEU A 425 22.30 0.95 -29.29
C LEU A 425 23.12 0.81 -28.02
N GLY A 426 23.84 -0.30 -27.85
CA GLY A 426 24.74 -0.63 -26.75
C GLY A 426 25.85 0.39 -26.51
N ALA A 427 26.43 0.38 -25.31
CA ALA A 427 27.58 1.21 -24.98
C ALA A 427 28.87 0.38 -24.90
N GLY A 428 28.78 -0.95 -24.96
CA GLY A 428 29.93 -1.83 -24.97
C GLY A 428 30.40 -2.16 -26.38
N GLN A 429 31.62 -1.75 -26.75
CA GLN A 429 32.29 -2.41 -27.87
C GLN A 429 32.57 -3.88 -27.48
N PRO A 430 32.39 -4.85 -28.40
CA PRO A 430 32.82 -6.22 -28.13
C PRO A 430 34.35 -6.25 -27.98
N GLY A 431 34.86 -6.27 -26.74
CA GLY A 431 36.30 -6.43 -26.44
C GLY A 431 36.95 -5.36 -25.56
N ALA A 432 36.23 -4.34 -25.09
CA ALA A 432 36.73 -3.49 -23.98
C ALA A 432 36.61 -4.29 -22.67
N ASP A 433 37.66 -4.30 -21.84
CA ASP A 433 37.79 -5.13 -20.62
C ASP A 433 36.45 -5.26 -19.86
N LYS A 434 35.81 -6.43 -20.01
CA LYS A 434 34.47 -6.76 -19.53
C LYS A 434 34.48 -7.30 -18.10
#